data_AF-A0A835QJT9-F1
#
_entry.id   AF-A0A835QJT9-F1
#
_cell.length_a   1.000
_cell.length_b   1.000
_cell.length_c   1.000
_cell.angle_alpha   90.00
_cell.angle_beta   90.00
_cell.angle_gamma   90.00
#
_symmetry.space_group_name_H-M   'P 1'
#
loop_
_entity.id
_entity.type
_entity.pdbx_description
1 polymer ?
#
loop_
_entity_poly.entity_id
_entity_poly.type
_entity_poly.pdbx_seq_one_letter_code
_entity_poly.pdbx_strand_id
1 'polypeptide(L)'
;MSSSPSLSRHRKGCFFLINSNVDSKSSLSPLAFALSLSFWLKYPTPTGAPWSESFLTYWLFLLVSSFSRTSQLMAYGRLGLEVFCKLWVTALFLSSVSGRFIVEKSSVRVLRPAHIRGTHEGAIANFGVPKYGGMLRGVVLYPEKGSTGCISFDEIHFKSRSGRPVILLLDRGDCYFALKAWNAQNAGAAAVLIADNIDEPLITMDTPDESRDEGFVEKIVIPSALINREFGEALKIAVNGSEEVVVRLDWRSLCHILMRGKQCLSQCINHGRYCAPDPEQDFSIGYEGKDVVLENLRQLLCSQSFNENYNRSWVWWDYVTDFHVRCSMKEKKYSKECAEDVIKSLGIPLHEVKECMGDPEADVDNLVLKKEQELQVGHGTRGTLERMAVLKAICAGFKESTEPSLCLNGDIETNECLERNGGCWQNLGLNVTACKDTFRGRICECPTVQGIQYKGDGYVFCKDKNVSRFGWLLSLLVLSCVVGAGIAGYIFYKYRLRSYMDSEIMAIMSQYMPLDNHQIEAQPLRQDSML
;
A
#
# COMPACT_ATOMS: atom_id res chain seq x y z
N MET A 1 32.14 -7.18 -58.74
CA MET A 1 30.89 -7.96 -58.69
C MET A 1 30.25 -7.67 -57.34
N SER A 2 29.47 -6.59 -57.17
CA SER A 2 28.06 -6.39 -57.57
C SER A 2 27.14 -7.46 -56.97
N SER A 3 26.02 -7.20 -56.30
CA SER A 3 25.32 -5.98 -55.86
C SER A 3 23.99 -6.44 -55.24
N SER A 4 23.47 -5.74 -54.22
CA SER A 4 22.04 -5.72 -53.82
C SER A 4 21.14 -5.28 -55.00
N PRO A 5 19.78 -5.37 -54.99
CA PRO A 5 18.89 -4.55 -54.11
C PRO A 5 17.47 -5.16 -53.81
N SER A 6 16.77 -4.79 -52.72
CA SER A 6 15.65 -3.81 -52.53
C SER A 6 14.22 -4.09 -53.09
N LEU A 7 13.23 -3.91 -52.20
CA LEU A 7 11.93 -3.20 -52.33
C LEU A 7 10.59 -3.87 -52.79
N SER A 8 9.58 -3.72 -51.89
CA SER A 8 8.19 -3.22 -52.11
C SER A 8 6.97 -4.18 -52.30
N ARG A 9 6.11 -4.20 -51.27
CA ARG A 9 4.69 -3.75 -51.20
C ARG A 9 3.78 -3.97 -52.45
N HIS A 10 2.72 -4.79 -52.34
CA HIS A 10 1.28 -4.37 -52.43
C HIS A 10 0.25 -5.53 -52.39
N ARG A 11 -0.94 -5.13 -51.92
CA ARG A 11 -2.21 -5.86 -51.65
C ARG A 11 -2.95 -6.43 -52.88
N LYS A 12 -3.99 -7.24 -52.53
CA LYS A 12 -5.28 -7.58 -53.19
C LYS A 12 -5.25 -9.04 -53.70
N GLY A 13 -6.15 -9.96 -53.35
CA GLY A 13 -7.57 -9.87 -53.02
C GLY A 13 -8.35 -10.49 -54.19
N CYS A 14 -8.89 -11.71 -54.02
CA CYS A 14 -9.78 -12.33 -55.01
C CYS A 14 -10.97 -13.02 -54.32
N PHE A 15 -12.13 -12.42 -54.55
CA PHE A 15 -13.46 -13.01 -54.53
C PHE A 15 -13.56 -14.07 -55.64
N PHE A 16 -14.34 -15.13 -55.40
CA PHE A 16 -15.03 -15.86 -56.46
C PHE A 16 -16.51 -16.00 -56.11
N LEU A 17 -17.33 -15.39 -56.97
CA LEU A 17 -18.76 -15.65 -57.18
C LEU A 17 -18.91 -16.92 -58.03
N ILE A 18 -19.85 -17.81 -57.70
CA ILE A 18 -20.73 -18.43 -58.70
C ILE A 18 -22.13 -18.57 -58.09
N ASN A 19 -23.09 -18.07 -58.86
CA ASN A 19 -24.52 -18.05 -58.68
C ASN A 19 -25.14 -19.01 -59.71
N SER A 20 -26.10 -19.85 -59.33
CA SER A 20 -27.21 -20.26 -60.22
C SER A 20 -28.26 -21.10 -59.48
N ASN A 21 -29.51 -20.69 -59.67
CA ASN A 21 -30.78 -21.21 -59.15
C ASN A 21 -31.10 -22.66 -59.57
N VAL A 22 -31.94 -23.37 -58.80
CA VAL A 22 -33.40 -23.56 -59.02
C VAL A 22 -33.95 -24.67 -58.11
N ASP A 23 -35.01 -24.32 -57.38
CA ASP A 23 -36.16 -25.06 -56.83
C ASP A 23 -36.04 -26.45 -56.20
N SER A 24 -36.49 -26.57 -54.93
CA SER A 24 -37.69 -27.34 -54.53
C SER A 24 -37.62 -27.86 -53.08
N LYS A 25 -38.54 -27.34 -52.25
CA LYS A 25 -39.21 -27.96 -51.08
C LYS A 25 -38.38 -28.53 -49.90
N SER A 26 -38.82 -28.05 -48.73
CA SER A 26 -38.91 -28.71 -47.42
C SER A 26 -37.73 -28.62 -46.44
N SER A 27 -38.10 -28.44 -45.15
CA SER A 27 -37.30 -28.56 -43.92
C SER A 27 -36.54 -27.31 -43.44
N LEU A 28 -37.16 -26.59 -42.49
CA LEU A 28 -36.54 -25.59 -41.60
C LEU A 28 -35.90 -26.32 -40.41
N SER A 29 -34.61 -26.12 -40.19
CA SER A 29 -33.90 -26.39 -38.93
C SER A 29 -33.01 -25.17 -38.56
N PRO A 30 -32.69 -24.96 -37.27
CA PRO A 30 -32.36 -23.65 -36.71
C PRO A 30 -30.84 -23.40 -36.67
N LEU A 31 -30.34 -22.51 -37.54
CA LEU A 31 -28.96 -22.02 -37.53
C LEU A 31 -28.91 -20.49 -37.65
N ALA A 32 -29.65 -19.80 -36.77
CA ALA A 32 -29.74 -18.33 -36.75
C ALA A 32 -29.71 -17.74 -35.33
N PHE A 33 -28.88 -18.28 -34.42
CA PHE A 33 -28.72 -17.72 -33.07
C PHE A 33 -27.28 -17.50 -32.61
N ALA A 34 -26.32 -17.48 -33.54
CA ALA A 34 -24.91 -17.30 -33.20
C ALA A 34 -24.29 -16.13 -33.98
N LEU A 35 -24.85 -14.92 -33.92
CA LEU A 35 -24.21 -13.69 -34.42
C LEU A 35 -24.84 -12.42 -33.81
N SER A 36 -24.80 -12.25 -32.48
CA SER A 36 -25.13 -10.93 -31.87
C SER A 36 -24.35 -10.55 -30.61
N LEU A 37 -23.29 -11.27 -30.23
CA LEU A 37 -22.51 -10.96 -29.02
C LEU A 37 -21.03 -10.63 -29.33
N SER A 38 -20.79 -9.64 -30.20
CA SER A 38 -19.43 -9.22 -30.54
C SER A 38 -19.28 -7.71 -30.75
N PHE A 39 -20.05 -6.89 -30.02
CA PHE A 39 -20.00 -5.43 -30.20
C PHE A 39 -19.87 -4.59 -28.91
N TRP A 40 -19.52 -5.19 -27.77
CA TRP A 40 -19.38 -4.45 -26.50
C TRP A 40 -18.09 -4.79 -25.72
N LEU A 41 -16.95 -4.87 -26.41
CA LEU A 41 -15.62 -4.94 -25.78
C LEU A 41 -14.64 -4.00 -26.47
N LYS A 42 -14.96 -2.71 -26.54
CA LYS A 42 -13.94 -1.68 -26.78
C LYS A 42 -14.38 -0.35 -26.18
N TYR A 43 -13.54 0.17 -25.28
CA TYR A 43 -13.57 1.45 -24.54
C TYR A 43 -14.10 1.40 -23.09
N PRO A 44 -13.22 1.62 -22.09
CA PRO A 44 -13.58 1.93 -20.71
C PRO A 44 -13.51 3.44 -20.46
N THR A 45 -14.43 4.00 -19.67
CA THR A 45 -14.21 5.20 -18.85
C THR A 45 -15.14 5.21 -17.63
N PRO A 46 -14.79 5.96 -16.56
CA PRO A 46 -14.97 5.55 -15.17
C PRO A 46 -16.08 6.33 -14.45
N THR A 47 -16.39 5.88 -13.21
CA THR A 47 -16.80 6.63 -12.00
C THR A 47 -17.88 5.89 -11.21
N GLY A 48 -17.70 5.85 -9.89
CA GLY A 48 -18.46 5.01 -8.97
C GLY A 48 -19.87 5.50 -8.65
N ALA A 49 -20.78 4.55 -8.42
CA ALA A 49 -21.88 4.55 -7.43
C ALA A 49 -22.68 3.22 -7.56
N PRO A 50 -23.40 2.77 -6.51
CA PRO A 50 -23.76 1.37 -6.29
C PRO A 50 -25.05 0.92 -6.99
N TRP A 51 -25.07 -0.34 -7.44
CA TRP A 51 -26.22 -0.99 -8.10
C TRP A 51 -26.95 -1.89 -7.10
N SER A 52 -28.19 -1.54 -6.71
CA SER A 52 -29.10 -2.47 -6.02
C SER A 52 -30.53 -2.50 -6.60
N GLU A 53 -30.76 -2.03 -7.83
CA GLU A 53 -32.12 -1.90 -8.40
C GLU A 53 -32.32 -2.65 -9.74
N SER A 54 -31.32 -3.38 -10.25
CA SER A 54 -31.42 -3.99 -11.60
C SER A 54 -31.58 -5.51 -11.64
N PHE A 55 -31.69 -6.18 -10.48
CA PHE A 55 -31.86 -7.64 -10.43
C PHE A 55 -33.33 -8.10 -10.44
N LEU A 56 -34.28 -7.24 -10.02
CA LEU A 56 -35.70 -7.60 -9.97
C LEU A 56 -36.41 -7.44 -11.33
N THR A 57 -35.98 -6.51 -12.17
CA THR A 57 -36.58 -6.31 -13.50
C THR A 57 -36.18 -7.40 -14.49
N TYR A 58 -34.97 -7.96 -14.37
CA TYR A 58 -34.49 -9.05 -15.23
C TYR A 58 -35.14 -10.41 -14.89
N TRP A 59 -35.46 -10.64 -13.61
CA TRP A 59 -36.22 -11.83 -13.19
C TRP A 59 -37.71 -11.74 -13.48
N LEU A 60 -38.33 -10.56 -13.38
CA LEU A 60 -39.74 -10.37 -13.77
C LEU A 60 -39.93 -10.58 -15.29
N PHE A 61 -38.97 -10.17 -16.12
CA PHE A 61 -39.05 -10.35 -17.57
C PHE A 61 -38.93 -11.82 -17.98
N LEU A 62 -38.08 -12.61 -17.30
CA LEU A 62 -37.95 -14.06 -17.54
C LEU A 62 -39.13 -14.88 -17.01
N LEU A 63 -39.78 -14.43 -15.93
CA LEU A 63 -41.01 -15.03 -15.42
C LEU A 63 -42.22 -14.74 -16.32
N VAL A 64 -42.34 -13.52 -16.87
CA VAL A 64 -43.42 -13.15 -17.79
C VAL A 64 -43.22 -13.76 -19.18
N SER A 65 -41.99 -13.90 -19.69
CA SER A 65 -41.72 -14.58 -20.96
C SER A 65 -41.84 -16.12 -20.88
N SER A 66 -41.84 -16.68 -19.67
CA SER A 66 -42.13 -18.11 -19.46
C SER A 66 -43.63 -18.41 -19.28
N PHE A 67 -44.47 -17.38 -19.14
CA PHE A 67 -45.93 -17.54 -18.94
C PHE A 67 -46.77 -17.31 -20.21
N SER A 68 -46.16 -16.89 -21.33
CA SER A 68 -46.88 -16.66 -22.61
C SER A 68 -46.72 -17.77 -23.65
N ARG A 69 -46.11 -18.91 -23.29
CA ARG A 69 -45.99 -20.07 -24.18
C ARG A 69 -46.35 -21.41 -23.50
N THR A 70 -47.34 -21.38 -22.60
CA THR A 70 -47.89 -22.57 -21.92
C THR A 70 -49.38 -22.80 -22.23
N SER A 71 -49.89 -22.30 -23.35
CA SER A 71 -51.28 -22.54 -23.79
C SER A 71 -51.43 -23.52 -24.96
N GLN A 72 -50.42 -24.36 -25.26
CA GLN A 72 -50.54 -25.36 -26.35
C GLN A 72 -49.91 -26.75 -26.10
N LEU A 73 -49.61 -27.15 -24.86
CA LEU A 73 -49.24 -28.55 -24.56
C LEU A 73 -49.99 -29.11 -23.34
N MET A 74 -51.32 -28.95 -23.33
CA MET A 74 -52.23 -29.83 -22.59
C MET A 74 -52.63 -31.00 -23.50
N ALA A 75 -51.69 -31.89 -23.83
CA ALA A 75 -52.04 -33.11 -24.57
C ALA A 75 -50.98 -34.23 -24.51
N TYR A 76 -50.24 -34.46 -23.42
CA TYR A 76 -49.61 -35.78 -23.19
C TYR A 76 -49.54 -36.05 -21.69
N GLY A 77 -50.34 -37.03 -21.24
CA GLY A 77 -50.60 -37.34 -19.84
C GLY A 77 -49.43 -37.94 -19.07
N ARG A 78 -49.63 -38.06 -17.74
CA ARG A 78 -48.94 -38.82 -16.67
C ARG A 78 -47.43 -39.11 -16.74
N LEU A 79 -46.86 -39.41 -17.90
CA LEU A 79 -45.43 -39.60 -18.16
C LEU A 79 -44.60 -38.31 -18.00
N GLY A 80 -45.16 -37.14 -18.36
CA GLY A 80 -44.41 -35.88 -18.30
C GLY A 80 -43.99 -35.46 -16.89
N LEU A 81 -44.83 -35.75 -15.89
CA LEU A 81 -44.57 -35.41 -14.49
C LEU A 81 -43.52 -36.34 -13.87
N GLU A 82 -43.54 -37.63 -14.22
CA GLU A 82 -42.53 -38.61 -13.81
C GLU A 82 -41.13 -38.27 -14.35
N VAL A 83 -41.05 -37.87 -15.62
CA VAL A 83 -39.78 -37.51 -16.26
C VAL A 83 -39.21 -36.22 -15.65
N PHE A 84 -40.07 -35.23 -15.39
CA PHE A 84 -39.62 -33.97 -14.77
C PHE A 84 -39.15 -34.18 -13.33
N CYS A 85 -39.86 -35.02 -12.56
CA CYS A 85 -39.49 -35.33 -11.18
C CYS A 85 -38.19 -36.15 -11.12
N LYS A 86 -37.99 -37.12 -12.03
CA LYS A 86 -36.73 -37.86 -12.16
C LYS A 86 -35.57 -36.96 -12.57
N LEU A 87 -35.77 -36.04 -13.54
CA LEU A 87 -34.75 -35.07 -13.96
C LEU A 87 -34.35 -34.11 -12.83
N TRP A 88 -35.32 -33.61 -12.07
CA TRP A 88 -35.06 -32.73 -10.92
C TRP A 88 -34.38 -33.46 -9.76
N VAL A 89 -34.78 -34.70 -9.46
CA VAL A 89 -34.13 -35.53 -8.43
C VAL A 89 -32.70 -35.87 -8.86
N THR A 90 -32.45 -36.21 -10.14
CA THR A 90 -31.08 -36.42 -10.63
C THR A 90 -30.24 -35.14 -10.61
N ALA A 91 -30.84 -33.97 -10.90
CA ALA A 91 -30.13 -32.69 -10.84
C ALA A 91 -29.76 -32.31 -9.39
N LEU A 92 -30.62 -32.62 -8.41
CA LEU A 92 -30.33 -32.43 -6.98
C LEU A 92 -29.26 -33.38 -6.44
N PHE A 93 -29.13 -34.59 -7.02
CA PHE A 93 -28.03 -35.52 -6.69
C PHE A 93 -26.69 -35.11 -7.30
N LEU A 94 -26.69 -34.35 -8.41
CA LEU A 94 -25.49 -33.85 -9.09
C LEU A 94 -24.96 -32.53 -8.51
N SER A 95 -25.73 -31.82 -7.68
CA SER A 95 -25.25 -30.67 -6.91
C SER A 95 -24.63 -31.09 -5.57
N SER A 96 -23.68 -32.02 -5.59
CA SER A 96 -22.72 -32.13 -4.50
C SER A 96 -21.67 -31.05 -4.72
N VAL A 97 -21.81 -29.93 -3.99
CA VAL A 97 -20.73 -28.94 -3.87
C VAL A 97 -19.57 -29.66 -3.19
N SER A 98 -18.68 -30.23 -3.99
CA SER A 98 -17.37 -30.67 -3.52
C SER A 98 -16.59 -29.41 -3.21
N GLY A 99 -16.66 -28.95 -1.96
CA GLY A 99 -15.70 -27.99 -1.42
C GLY A 99 -14.33 -28.66 -1.47
N ARG A 100 -13.59 -28.49 -2.56
CA ARG A 100 -12.16 -28.84 -2.60
C ARG A 100 -11.44 -27.80 -1.76
N PHE A 101 -11.25 -28.13 -0.49
CA PHE A 101 -10.35 -27.39 0.36
C PHE A 101 -8.92 -27.67 -0.12
N ILE A 102 -8.27 -26.64 -0.66
CA ILE A 102 -6.89 -26.73 -1.15
C ILE A 102 -5.98 -26.61 0.06
N VAL A 103 -5.18 -27.64 0.30
CA VAL A 103 -4.26 -27.70 1.45
C VAL A 103 -3.00 -26.91 1.11
N GLU A 104 -2.65 -25.97 1.98
CA GLU A 104 -1.48 -25.09 1.82
C GLU A 104 -0.18 -25.82 2.12
N LYS A 105 0.43 -26.43 1.10
CA LYS A 105 1.71 -27.15 1.26
C LYS A 105 2.89 -26.17 1.30
N SER A 106 3.65 -26.24 2.38
CA SER A 106 4.97 -25.62 2.54
C SER A 106 6.07 -26.66 2.58
N SER A 107 7.29 -26.20 2.33
CA SER A 107 8.46 -27.08 2.35
C SER A 107 9.15 -27.03 3.72
N VAL A 108 9.06 -28.13 4.47
CA VAL A 108 9.84 -28.34 5.70
C VAL A 108 11.14 -29.03 5.30
N ARG A 109 12.27 -28.31 5.40
CA ARG A 109 13.58 -28.85 5.01
C ARG A 109 14.41 -29.26 6.21
N VAL A 110 14.74 -30.54 6.31
CA VAL A 110 15.71 -31.03 7.28
C VAL A 110 17.12 -30.74 6.77
N LEU A 111 17.91 -30.01 7.56
CA LEU A 111 19.31 -29.70 7.26
C LEU A 111 20.26 -30.69 7.94
N ARG A 112 19.89 -31.14 9.15
CA ARG A 112 20.62 -32.11 9.99
C ARG A 112 19.64 -32.95 10.80
N PRO A 113 19.96 -34.21 11.12
CA PRO A 113 21.16 -34.98 10.72
C PRO A 113 21.11 -35.42 9.23
N ALA A 114 22.23 -35.91 8.69
CA ALA A 114 22.38 -36.15 7.24
C ALA A 114 21.46 -37.28 6.69
N HIS A 115 21.11 -38.27 7.51
CA HIS A 115 20.35 -39.46 7.08
C HIS A 115 18.86 -39.19 6.87
N ILE A 116 18.29 -38.17 7.52
CA ILE A 116 16.92 -37.67 7.26
C ILE A 116 16.92 -36.31 6.54
N ARG A 117 18.05 -35.92 5.93
CA ARG A 117 18.15 -34.66 5.19
C ARG A 117 17.26 -34.75 3.95
N GLY A 118 16.32 -33.82 3.83
CA GLY A 118 15.35 -33.83 2.75
C GLY A 118 14.42 -32.62 2.82
N THR A 119 13.60 -32.48 1.79
CA THR A 119 12.47 -31.54 1.79
C THR A 119 11.20 -32.36 1.89
N HIS A 120 10.36 -32.03 2.87
CA HIS A 120 9.12 -32.72 3.17
C HIS A 120 7.96 -31.73 3.06
N GLU A 121 6.78 -32.24 2.74
CA GLU A 121 5.56 -31.43 2.69
C GLU A 121 5.04 -31.20 4.11
N GLY A 122 4.57 -29.99 4.41
CA GLY A 122 3.83 -29.68 5.62
C GLY A 122 2.75 -28.64 5.35
N ALA A 123 1.56 -28.80 5.93
CA ALA A 123 0.45 -27.86 5.77
C ALA A 123 0.56 -26.73 6.79
N ILE A 124 0.65 -25.47 6.36
CA ILE A 124 0.78 -24.33 7.29
C ILE A 124 -0.58 -23.99 7.91
N ALA A 125 -0.58 -23.56 9.17
CA ALA A 125 -1.76 -23.00 9.83
C ALA A 125 -2.12 -21.63 9.28
N ASN A 126 -3.42 -21.33 9.20
CA ASN A 126 -3.89 -19.98 8.85
C ASN A 126 -3.80 -18.96 10.01
N PHE A 127 -3.25 -19.37 11.17
CA PHE A 127 -3.01 -18.55 12.35
C PHE A 127 -1.52 -18.60 12.74
N GLY A 128 -1.07 -17.65 13.56
CA GLY A 128 0.27 -17.68 14.13
C GLY A 128 1.41 -17.30 13.19
N VAL A 129 1.21 -17.30 11.87
CA VAL A 129 2.26 -16.90 10.94
C VAL A 129 2.37 -15.37 10.91
N PRO A 130 3.59 -14.79 10.98
CA PRO A 130 3.74 -13.36 10.74
C PRO A 130 3.07 -12.96 9.41
N LYS A 131 2.47 -11.77 9.38
CA LYS A 131 1.70 -11.23 8.23
C LYS A 131 2.50 -11.12 6.93
N TYR A 132 3.78 -11.46 6.95
CA TYR A 132 4.70 -11.47 5.82
C TYR A 132 5.43 -12.82 5.73
N GLY A 133 5.69 -13.25 4.49
CA GLY A 133 6.45 -14.44 4.18
C GLY A 133 7.87 -14.41 4.76
N GLY A 134 8.36 -15.54 5.24
CA GLY A 134 9.65 -15.63 5.93
C GLY A 134 10.17 -17.05 6.00
N MET A 135 11.35 -17.22 6.60
CA MET A 135 11.95 -18.52 6.83
C MET A 135 12.59 -18.60 8.21
N LEU A 136 12.35 -19.70 8.93
CA LEU A 136 12.91 -19.98 10.25
C LEU A 136 13.86 -21.16 10.15
N ARG A 137 15.07 -21.01 10.68
CA ARG A 137 15.98 -22.13 10.91
C ARG A 137 16.10 -22.38 12.40
N GLY A 138 15.57 -23.52 12.86
CA GLY A 138 15.53 -23.87 14.27
C GLY A 138 15.91 -25.32 14.54
N VAL A 139 16.02 -25.65 15.83
CA VAL A 139 16.25 -27.01 16.32
C VAL A 139 14.92 -27.61 16.73
N VAL A 140 14.63 -28.83 16.27
CA VAL A 140 13.41 -29.54 16.66
C VAL A 140 13.59 -30.18 18.03
N LEU A 141 12.65 -29.95 18.94
CA LEU A 141 12.56 -30.63 20.24
C LEU A 141 11.20 -31.31 20.37
N TYR A 142 11.18 -32.48 20.99
CA TYR A 142 9.96 -33.25 21.27
C TYR A 142 9.82 -33.43 22.79
N PRO A 143 8.74 -32.92 23.41
CA PRO A 143 8.55 -33.06 24.86
C PRO A 143 7.93 -34.41 25.20
N GLU A 144 8.56 -35.19 26.08
CA GLU A 144 8.00 -36.47 26.57
C GLU A 144 6.75 -36.25 27.45
N LYS A 145 6.72 -35.16 28.22
CA LYS A 145 5.56 -34.75 29.01
C LYS A 145 4.81 -33.63 28.27
N GLY A 146 3.52 -33.83 28.05
CA GLY A 146 2.70 -32.86 27.30
C GLY A 146 2.96 -32.91 25.80
N SER A 147 3.26 -34.08 25.24
CA SER A 147 3.51 -34.26 23.80
C SER A 147 2.38 -33.77 22.90
N THR A 148 1.14 -33.74 23.39
CA THR A 148 -0.01 -33.20 22.67
C THR A 148 -0.13 -31.67 22.80
N GLY A 149 0.61 -31.01 23.69
CA GLY A 149 0.60 -29.54 23.85
C GLY A 149 -0.74 -28.93 24.29
N CYS A 150 -1.66 -29.75 24.80
CA CYS A 150 -2.98 -29.28 25.24
C CYS A 150 -3.00 -28.69 26.65
N ILE A 151 -1.92 -28.89 27.40
CA ILE A 151 -1.71 -28.33 28.74
C ILE A 151 -0.57 -27.32 28.63
N SER A 152 -0.61 -26.26 29.44
CA SER A 152 0.49 -25.30 29.52
C SER A 152 1.78 -25.99 29.97
N PHE A 153 2.91 -25.57 29.41
CA PHE A 153 4.24 -26.05 29.80
C PHE A 153 4.83 -25.22 30.95
N ASP A 154 3.99 -24.73 31.85
CA ASP A 154 4.39 -23.86 32.96
C ASP A 154 5.61 -24.46 33.68
N GLU A 155 6.66 -23.64 33.88
CA GLU A 155 8.00 -23.98 34.41
C GLU A 155 9.04 -24.56 33.43
N ILE A 156 8.67 -24.91 32.19
CA ILE A 156 9.60 -25.44 31.18
C ILE A 156 9.82 -24.42 30.06
N HIS A 157 11.02 -23.84 30.01
CA HIS A 157 11.46 -23.04 28.87
C HIS A 157 12.34 -23.87 27.94
N PHE A 158 11.82 -24.17 26.75
CA PHE A 158 12.57 -24.93 25.78
C PHE A 158 13.74 -24.11 25.23
N LYS A 159 14.98 -24.62 25.39
CA LYS A 159 16.20 -24.00 24.87
C LYS A 159 17.03 -25.06 24.14
N SER A 160 17.59 -24.68 23.00
CA SER A 160 18.51 -25.56 22.26
C SER A 160 19.94 -25.46 22.82
N ARG A 161 20.75 -26.50 22.61
CA ARG A 161 22.15 -26.52 23.05
C ARG A 161 23.00 -25.53 22.25
N SER A 162 22.62 -25.30 20.99
CA SER A 162 23.29 -24.36 20.09
C SER A 162 22.80 -22.91 20.19
N GLY A 163 21.84 -22.59 21.08
CA GLY A 163 21.24 -21.26 21.18
C GLY A 163 20.36 -20.85 19.99
N ARG A 164 20.08 -21.79 19.08
CA ARG A 164 19.13 -21.62 17.97
C ARG A 164 17.68 -21.57 18.47
N PRO A 165 16.77 -20.92 17.71
CA PRO A 165 15.33 -20.98 17.99
C PRO A 165 14.83 -22.42 18.05
N VAL A 166 13.96 -22.72 19.02
CA VAL A 166 13.36 -24.04 19.18
C VAL A 166 12.09 -24.15 18.34
N ILE A 167 11.96 -25.26 17.62
CA ILE A 167 10.76 -25.68 16.93
C ILE A 167 10.19 -26.86 17.72
N LEU A 168 9.00 -26.71 18.30
CA LEU A 168 8.42 -27.76 19.12
C LEU A 168 7.66 -28.75 18.24
N LEU A 169 7.98 -30.04 18.34
CA LEU A 169 7.25 -31.13 17.70
C LEU A 169 6.17 -31.63 18.67
N LEU A 170 4.92 -31.63 18.24
CA LEU A 170 3.77 -32.04 19.03
C LEU A 170 2.91 -33.07 18.29
N ASP A 171 2.17 -33.87 19.02
CA ASP A 171 1.26 -34.87 18.47
C ASP A 171 -0.14 -34.29 18.22
N ARG A 172 -0.76 -34.69 17.10
CA ARG A 172 -2.18 -34.44 16.83
C ARG A 172 -3.07 -35.23 17.80
N GLY A 173 -4.11 -34.57 18.33
CA GLY A 173 -5.07 -35.17 19.27
C GLY A 173 -5.42 -34.24 20.44
N ASP A 174 -6.41 -34.64 21.25
CA ASP A 174 -6.88 -34.03 22.51
C ASP A 174 -7.46 -32.60 22.47
N CYS A 175 -6.89 -31.70 21.66
CA CYS A 175 -7.29 -30.29 21.56
C CYS A 175 -7.03 -29.73 20.16
N TYR A 176 -7.59 -28.54 19.90
CA TYR A 176 -7.47 -27.83 18.62
C TYR A 176 -6.05 -27.27 18.40
N PHE A 177 -5.68 -27.08 17.13
CA PHE A 177 -4.30 -26.72 16.74
C PHE A 177 -3.83 -25.37 17.30
N ALA A 178 -4.72 -24.38 17.38
CA ALA A 178 -4.37 -23.06 17.92
C ALA A 178 -3.99 -23.11 19.41
N LEU A 179 -4.58 -23.99 20.23
CA LEU A 179 -4.22 -24.13 21.64
C LEU A 179 -2.79 -24.66 21.79
N LYS A 180 -2.43 -25.64 20.95
CA LYS A 180 -1.08 -26.21 20.91
C LYS A 180 -0.05 -25.14 20.61
N ALA A 181 -0.33 -24.31 19.60
CA ALA A 181 0.52 -23.18 19.23
C ALA A 181 0.62 -22.12 20.34
N TRP A 182 -0.50 -21.80 20.98
CA TRP A 182 -0.53 -20.87 22.12
C TRP A 182 0.32 -21.35 23.30
N ASN A 183 0.15 -22.61 23.72
CA ASN A 183 0.90 -23.19 24.84
C ASN A 183 2.39 -23.31 24.51
N ALA A 184 2.74 -23.72 23.28
CA ALA A 184 4.12 -23.78 22.83
C ALA A 184 4.78 -22.38 22.79
N GLN A 185 4.04 -21.36 22.37
CA GLN A 185 4.50 -19.98 22.36
C GLN A 185 4.83 -19.49 23.78
N ASN A 186 3.93 -19.74 24.74
CA ASN A 186 4.16 -19.36 26.15
C ASN A 186 5.38 -20.10 26.74
N ALA A 187 5.68 -21.31 26.26
CA ALA A 187 6.87 -22.07 26.61
C ALA A 187 8.18 -21.57 25.95
N GLY A 188 8.10 -20.55 25.08
CA GLY A 188 9.25 -19.97 24.38
C GLY A 188 9.63 -20.67 23.07
N ALA A 189 8.75 -21.50 22.50
CA ALA A 189 8.96 -22.04 21.16
C ALA A 189 8.91 -20.92 20.11
N ALA A 190 9.70 -21.04 19.05
CA ALA A 190 9.73 -20.11 17.92
C ALA A 190 8.86 -20.57 16.74
N ALA A 191 8.48 -21.85 16.71
CA ALA A 191 7.53 -22.45 15.76
C ALA A 191 7.03 -23.79 16.30
N VAL A 192 5.96 -24.31 15.69
CA VAL A 192 5.40 -25.62 16.04
C VAL A 192 5.27 -26.50 14.80
N LEU A 193 5.69 -27.76 14.93
CA LEU A 193 5.37 -28.84 13.99
C LEU A 193 4.40 -29.79 14.68
N ILE A 194 3.25 -30.06 14.04
CA ILE A 194 2.26 -30.99 14.55
C ILE A 194 2.33 -32.25 13.70
N ALA A 195 2.70 -33.37 14.30
CA ALA A 195 2.73 -34.66 13.65
C ALA A 195 1.32 -35.26 13.60
N ASP A 196 0.88 -35.60 12.40
CA ASP A 196 -0.37 -36.32 12.21
C ASP A 196 -0.29 -37.72 12.84
N ASN A 197 -1.40 -38.18 13.40
CA ASN A 197 -1.54 -39.54 13.93
C ASN A 197 -2.24 -40.48 12.94
N ILE A 198 -2.82 -39.93 11.86
CA ILE A 198 -3.50 -40.68 10.80
C ILE A 198 -2.67 -40.56 9.51
N ASP A 199 -2.63 -41.65 8.73
CA ASP A 199 -2.01 -41.66 7.41
C ASP A 199 -3.01 -41.15 6.36
N GLU A 200 -3.21 -39.83 6.35
CA GLU A 200 -4.11 -39.13 5.44
C GLU A 200 -3.40 -37.99 4.69
N PRO A 201 -3.95 -37.51 3.56
CA PRO A 201 -3.46 -36.29 2.95
C PRO A 201 -3.47 -35.16 3.98
N LEU A 202 -2.39 -34.36 4.00
CA LEU A 202 -2.28 -33.21 4.89
C LEU A 202 -3.56 -32.37 4.82
N ILE A 203 -4.05 -31.91 5.97
CA ILE A 203 -5.20 -31.02 6.07
C ILE A 203 -4.74 -29.60 6.44
N THR A 204 -5.46 -28.57 6.03
CA THR A 204 -5.16 -27.21 6.55
C THR A 204 -5.64 -27.13 7.99
N MET A 205 -4.78 -26.61 8.85
CA MET A 205 -5.14 -26.33 10.23
C MET A 205 -5.91 -25.01 10.26
N ASP A 206 -7.22 -25.11 10.42
CA ASP A 206 -8.09 -23.96 10.66
C ASP A 206 -8.48 -23.90 12.15
N THR A 207 -8.78 -22.70 12.63
CA THR A 207 -9.37 -22.48 13.94
C THR A 207 -10.89 -22.64 13.85
N PRO A 208 -11.52 -23.52 14.66
CA PRO A 208 -12.98 -23.59 14.70
C PRO A 208 -13.57 -22.24 15.14
N ASP A 209 -14.66 -21.81 14.51
CA ASP A 209 -15.27 -20.50 14.77
C ASP A 209 -15.64 -20.29 16.26
N GLU A 210 -16.01 -21.35 16.97
CA GLU A 210 -16.31 -21.35 18.42
C GLU A 210 -15.09 -21.00 19.30
N SER A 211 -13.86 -21.14 18.80
CA SER A 211 -12.63 -20.81 19.55
C SER A 211 -12.19 -19.35 19.42
N ARG A 212 -12.83 -18.55 18.56
CA ARG A 212 -12.53 -17.12 18.42
C ARG A 212 -12.97 -16.30 19.64
N ASP A 213 -13.89 -16.82 20.45
CA ASP A 213 -14.43 -16.15 21.63
C ASP A 213 -13.39 -15.98 22.76
N GLU A 214 -12.31 -16.76 22.77
CA GLU A 214 -11.28 -16.71 23.81
C GLU A 214 -10.14 -15.71 23.51
N GLY A 215 -10.11 -15.08 22.34
CA GLY A 215 -9.22 -13.96 22.00
C GLY A 215 -7.71 -14.23 22.03
N PHE A 216 -7.26 -15.48 22.25
CA PHE A 216 -5.84 -15.84 22.21
C PHE A 216 -5.36 -16.15 20.79
N VAL A 217 -6.23 -16.57 19.87
CA VAL A 217 -5.88 -16.93 18.48
C VAL A 217 -5.18 -15.77 17.77
N GLU A 218 -5.67 -14.55 17.94
CA GLU A 218 -5.06 -13.32 17.37
C GLU A 218 -3.70 -12.96 17.98
N LYS A 219 -3.38 -13.52 19.16
CA LYS A 219 -2.13 -13.29 19.89
C LYS A 219 -1.06 -14.35 19.59
N ILE A 220 -1.39 -15.39 18.82
CA ILE A 220 -0.41 -16.36 18.34
C ILE A 220 0.43 -15.68 17.25
N VAL A 221 1.76 -15.70 17.41
CA VAL A 221 2.74 -15.08 16.51
C VAL A 221 3.80 -16.06 16.00
N ILE A 222 3.73 -17.33 16.43
CA ILE A 222 4.65 -18.37 15.97
C ILE A 222 4.03 -19.21 14.83
N PRO A 223 4.78 -19.46 13.75
CA PRO A 223 4.30 -20.27 12.65
C PRO A 223 4.09 -21.72 13.07
N SER A 224 3.00 -22.32 12.61
CA SER A 224 2.64 -23.71 12.88
C SER A 224 2.44 -24.48 11.57
N ALA A 225 2.94 -25.72 11.50
CA ALA A 225 2.71 -26.58 10.34
C ALA A 225 2.38 -28.03 10.74
N LEU A 226 1.43 -28.64 10.03
CA LEU A 226 1.04 -30.04 10.15
C LEU A 226 1.92 -30.85 9.20
N ILE A 227 2.51 -31.92 9.70
CA ILE A 227 3.33 -32.85 8.91
C ILE A 227 2.73 -34.24 8.96
N ASN A 228 3.01 -35.04 7.93
CA ASN A 228 2.47 -36.39 7.87
C ASN A 228 3.06 -37.28 8.98
N ARG A 229 2.36 -38.37 9.27
CA ARG A 229 2.73 -39.32 10.32
C ARG A 229 4.14 -39.88 10.13
N GLU A 230 4.47 -40.31 8.92
CA GLU A 230 5.79 -40.90 8.59
C GLU A 230 6.95 -39.94 8.91
N PHE A 231 6.84 -38.67 8.49
CA PHE A 231 7.87 -37.68 8.75
C PHE A 231 7.91 -37.28 10.24
N GLY A 232 6.76 -37.19 10.89
CA GLY A 232 6.66 -36.95 12.34
C GLY A 232 7.41 -38.01 13.15
N GLU A 233 7.19 -39.30 12.85
CA GLU A 233 7.90 -40.40 13.52
C GLU A 233 9.41 -40.38 13.23
N ALA A 234 9.81 -40.08 11.99
CA ALA A 234 11.23 -39.93 11.65
C ALA A 234 11.91 -38.81 12.46
N LEU A 235 11.22 -37.67 12.67
CA LEU A 235 11.72 -36.59 13.51
C LEU A 235 11.82 -37.00 14.98
N LYS A 236 10.81 -37.69 15.54
CA LYS A 236 10.84 -38.16 16.94
C LYS A 236 12.04 -39.08 17.19
N ILE A 237 12.28 -40.03 16.28
CA ILE A 237 13.43 -40.93 16.35
C ILE A 237 14.74 -40.14 16.29
N ALA A 238 14.84 -39.17 15.38
CA ALA A 238 16.05 -38.37 15.21
C ALA A 238 16.34 -37.43 16.39
N VAL A 239 15.30 -36.90 17.06
CA VAL A 239 15.44 -36.02 18.23
C VAL A 239 16.04 -36.76 19.44
N ASN A 240 15.80 -38.06 19.57
CA ASN A 240 16.42 -38.89 20.62
C ASN A 240 17.88 -39.29 20.31
N GLY A 241 18.40 -38.87 19.15
CA GLY A 241 19.80 -39.07 18.76
C GLY A 241 20.78 -38.15 19.49
N SER A 242 22.07 -38.33 19.24
CA SER A 242 23.14 -37.48 19.81
C SER A 242 23.21 -36.09 19.15
N GLU A 243 22.89 -35.99 17.86
CA GLU A 243 22.93 -34.75 17.06
C GLU A 243 21.65 -33.92 17.19
N GLU A 244 21.76 -32.59 17.10
CA GLU A 244 20.57 -31.73 17.00
C GLU A 244 19.90 -31.84 15.63
N VAL A 245 18.59 -32.07 15.62
CA VAL A 245 17.77 -32.03 14.41
C VAL A 245 17.52 -30.58 14.03
N VAL A 246 18.13 -30.11 12.94
CA VAL A 246 18.01 -28.73 12.48
C VAL A 246 17.11 -28.68 11.26
N VAL A 247 16.02 -27.94 11.36
CA VAL A 247 15.02 -27.79 10.30
C VAL A 247 14.95 -26.34 9.84
N ARG A 248 14.63 -26.16 8.56
CA ARG A 248 14.27 -24.88 7.95
C ARG A 248 12.81 -24.93 7.53
N LEU A 249 12.00 -24.06 8.13
CA LEU A 249 10.63 -23.77 7.72
C LEU A 249 10.66 -22.60 6.74
N ASP A 250 9.88 -22.71 5.67
CA ASP A 250 9.73 -21.67 4.65
C ASP A 250 8.24 -21.40 4.44
N TRP A 251 7.79 -20.21 4.80
CA TRP A 251 6.40 -19.75 4.63
C TRP A 251 6.33 -18.52 3.71
N ARG A 252 7.33 -18.32 2.85
CA ARG A 252 7.36 -17.23 1.86
C ARG A 252 6.14 -17.22 0.92
N SER A 253 5.45 -18.36 0.78
CA SER A 253 4.39 -18.59 -0.20
C SER A 253 2.96 -18.36 0.30
N LEU A 254 2.72 -17.73 1.45
CA LEU A 254 1.34 -17.54 1.94
C LEU A 254 0.51 -16.56 1.10
N CYS A 255 1.12 -15.56 0.44
CA CYS A 255 0.37 -14.70 -0.47
C CYS A 255 0.20 -15.31 -1.88
N HIS A 256 0.97 -16.32 -2.26
CA HIS A 256 0.72 -17.06 -3.50
C HIS A 256 -0.65 -17.77 -3.53
N ILE A 257 -1.22 -18.08 -2.36
CA ILE A 257 -2.41 -18.91 -2.24
C ILE A 257 -3.61 -18.11 -1.68
N LEU A 258 -3.37 -17.02 -0.93
CA LEU A 258 -4.38 -16.04 -0.51
C LEU A 258 -4.85 -15.09 -1.64
N MET A 259 -4.89 -15.57 -2.90
CA MET A 259 -5.34 -14.82 -4.09
C MET A 259 -6.80 -14.33 -4.04
N ARG A 260 -7.52 -14.56 -2.94
CA ARG A 260 -8.88 -14.03 -2.69
C ARG A 260 -9.00 -13.09 -1.49
N GLY A 261 -7.97 -12.98 -0.65
CA GLY A 261 -7.98 -12.02 0.44
C GLY A 261 -7.66 -10.63 -0.12
N LYS A 262 -8.56 -9.65 0.06
CA LYS A 262 -8.27 -8.23 -0.26
C LYS A 262 -6.92 -7.79 0.32
N GLN A 263 -6.56 -8.35 1.47
CA GLN A 263 -5.31 -8.16 2.17
C GLN A 263 -4.05 -8.59 1.40
N CYS A 264 -4.08 -9.68 0.63
CA CYS A 264 -2.90 -10.16 -0.08
C CYS A 264 -2.74 -9.45 -1.43
N LEU A 265 -3.86 -9.16 -2.10
CA LEU A 265 -3.90 -8.34 -3.32
C LEU A 265 -3.43 -6.90 -3.12
N SER A 266 -3.68 -6.31 -1.94
CA SER A 266 -3.20 -4.96 -1.66
C SER A 266 -1.71 -4.92 -1.29
N GLN A 267 -1.16 -6.00 -0.75
CA GLN A 267 0.16 -5.95 -0.11
C GLN A 267 1.29 -6.49 -1.00
N CYS A 268 0.97 -7.12 -2.13
CA CYS A 268 1.93 -7.89 -2.91
C CYS A 268 1.78 -7.73 -4.43
N ILE A 269 2.88 -8.00 -5.15
CA ILE A 269 2.96 -8.06 -6.62
C ILE A 269 3.41 -9.46 -7.08
N ASN A 270 3.44 -9.71 -8.40
CA ASN A 270 3.75 -10.99 -9.03
C ASN A 270 2.97 -12.15 -8.39
N HIS A 271 1.65 -12.00 -8.25
CA HIS A 271 0.77 -13.01 -7.66
C HIS A 271 1.19 -13.45 -6.25
N GLY A 272 1.66 -12.52 -5.42
CA GLY A 272 2.01 -12.78 -4.02
C GLY A 272 3.44 -13.23 -3.76
N ARG A 273 4.34 -13.16 -4.77
CA ARG A 273 5.77 -13.47 -4.62
C ARG A 273 6.51 -12.44 -3.78
N TYR A 274 6.19 -11.16 -4.01
CA TYR A 274 6.91 -10.04 -3.41
C TYR A 274 5.91 -9.15 -2.69
N CYS A 275 6.12 -8.96 -1.40
CA CYS A 275 5.19 -8.31 -0.49
C CYS A 275 5.91 -7.32 0.40
N ALA A 276 5.23 -6.23 0.78
CA ALA A 276 5.65 -5.35 1.84
C ALA A 276 4.47 -5.11 2.80
N PRO A 277 4.73 -4.89 4.10
CA PRO A 277 3.68 -4.54 5.02
C PRO A 277 3.12 -3.15 4.71
N ASP A 278 1.84 -2.99 4.99
CA ASP A 278 1.14 -1.72 4.90
C ASP A 278 1.85 -0.70 5.80
N PRO A 279 2.32 0.43 5.26
CA PRO A 279 3.10 1.40 6.01
C PRO A 279 2.29 2.04 7.15
N GLU A 280 0.96 2.12 7.00
CA GLU A 280 0.06 2.67 8.01
C GLU A 280 -0.55 1.59 8.92
N GLN A 281 -0.34 0.31 8.61
CA GLN A 281 -0.97 -0.85 9.26
C GLN A 281 -2.51 -0.82 9.19
N ASP A 282 -3.07 -0.03 8.28
CA ASP A 282 -4.50 0.12 8.03
C ASP A 282 -4.81 -0.19 6.57
N PHE A 283 -5.39 -1.37 6.34
CA PHE A 283 -5.69 -1.89 5.00
C PHE A 283 -6.87 -1.19 4.30
N SER A 284 -7.50 -0.21 4.95
CA SER A 284 -8.68 0.50 4.42
C SER A 284 -8.37 1.91 3.93
N ILE A 285 -7.28 2.52 4.40
CA ILE A 285 -6.94 3.92 4.13
C ILE A 285 -5.42 4.05 4.07
N GLY A 286 -4.91 4.66 3.02
CA GLY A 286 -3.48 4.97 2.91
C GLY A 286 -2.85 4.34 1.69
N TYR A 287 -1.58 3.99 1.82
CA TYR A 287 -0.80 3.32 0.80
C TYR A 287 -0.82 1.83 1.02
N GLU A 288 -0.89 1.07 -0.07
CA GLU A 288 -0.92 -0.37 0.06
C GLU A 288 0.52 -0.92 0.05
N GLY A 289 0.74 -2.09 0.66
CA GLY A 289 2.06 -2.73 0.65
C GLY A 289 2.62 -2.93 -0.77
N LYS A 290 1.77 -3.19 -1.77
CA LYS A 290 2.22 -3.31 -3.17
C LYS A 290 2.84 -2.02 -3.70
N ASP A 291 2.39 -0.84 -3.25
CA ASP A 291 2.94 0.45 -3.67
C ASP A 291 4.38 0.58 -3.16
N VAL A 292 4.62 0.10 -1.94
CA VAL A 292 5.97 0.03 -1.35
C VAL A 292 6.84 -0.97 -2.11
N VAL A 293 6.31 -2.14 -2.50
CA VAL A 293 7.10 -3.10 -3.30
C VAL A 293 7.43 -2.55 -4.69
N LEU A 294 6.47 -1.89 -5.35
CA LEU A 294 6.67 -1.27 -6.65
C LEU A 294 7.71 -0.15 -6.59
N GLU A 295 7.67 0.66 -5.55
CA GLU A 295 8.65 1.71 -5.35
C GLU A 295 10.01 1.14 -4.92
N ASN A 296 10.06 0.08 -4.11
CA ASN A 296 11.31 -0.64 -3.84
C ASN A 296 11.89 -1.23 -5.12
N LEU A 297 11.07 -1.82 -6.01
CA LEU A 297 11.52 -2.29 -7.32
C LEU A 297 12.06 -1.12 -8.17
N ARG A 298 11.41 0.05 -8.12
CA ARG A 298 11.88 1.25 -8.80
C ARG A 298 13.15 1.83 -8.18
N GLN A 299 13.29 1.81 -6.85
CA GLN A 299 14.46 2.25 -6.08
C GLN A 299 15.62 1.26 -6.17
N LEU A 300 15.38 -0.03 -6.34
CA LEU A 300 16.43 -0.97 -6.75
C LEU A 300 16.98 -0.61 -8.14
N LEU A 301 16.24 0.27 -8.85
CA LEU A 301 16.69 1.26 -9.83
C LEU A 301 17.89 0.80 -10.61
N CYS A 302 17.82 -0.37 -11.26
CA CYS A 302 18.82 -0.84 -12.21
C CYS A 302 20.24 -0.35 -11.87
N SER A 303 20.65 -0.49 -10.60
CA SER A 303 21.92 0.05 -10.12
C SER A 303 23.07 -0.67 -10.82
N GLN A 304 22.78 -1.82 -11.42
CA GLN A 304 23.60 -2.46 -12.43
C GLN A 304 23.58 -1.72 -13.78
N SER A 305 22.42 -1.45 -14.39
CA SER A 305 22.36 -0.83 -15.73
C SER A 305 22.96 0.57 -15.81
N PHE A 306 22.78 1.41 -14.78
CA PHE A 306 23.34 2.77 -14.80
C PHE A 306 24.83 2.80 -14.42
N ASN A 307 25.25 1.91 -13.52
CA ASN A 307 26.66 1.81 -13.13
C ASN A 307 27.50 1.16 -14.24
N GLU A 308 26.93 0.19 -14.97
CA GLU A 308 27.58 -0.48 -16.10
C GLU A 308 27.62 0.38 -17.37
N ASN A 309 26.62 1.25 -17.63
CA ASN A 309 26.56 2.04 -18.87
C ASN A 309 27.04 3.49 -18.74
N TYR A 310 26.94 4.12 -17.56
CA TYR A 310 27.18 5.56 -17.40
C TYR A 310 28.24 5.94 -16.37
N ASN A 311 28.87 4.99 -15.65
CA ASN A 311 29.84 5.27 -14.57
C ASN A 311 29.32 6.25 -13.50
N ARG A 312 28.01 6.25 -13.26
CA ARG A 312 27.33 7.19 -12.35
C ARG A 312 26.73 6.46 -11.16
N SER A 313 27.57 5.91 -10.30
CA SER A 313 27.13 5.10 -9.16
C SER A 313 26.32 5.91 -8.12
N TRP A 314 26.46 7.24 -8.09
CA TRP A 314 25.80 8.13 -7.13
C TRP A 314 24.35 8.51 -7.50
N VAL A 315 23.95 8.36 -8.77
CA VAL A 315 22.60 8.74 -9.26
C VAL A 315 21.49 8.00 -8.52
N TRP A 316 21.78 6.79 -8.04
CA TRP A 316 20.89 6.04 -7.17
C TRP A 316 20.60 6.79 -5.86
N TRP A 317 21.65 7.31 -5.19
CA TRP A 317 21.52 8.07 -3.95
C TRP A 317 20.76 9.38 -4.17
N ASP A 318 21.01 10.06 -5.29
CA ASP A 318 20.22 11.24 -5.71
C ASP A 318 18.73 10.91 -5.82
N TYR A 319 18.39 9.80 -6.49
CA TYR A 319 17.00 9.39 -6.64
C TYR A 319 16.33 9.09 -5.30
N VAL A 320 16.95 8.27 -4.45
CA VAL A 320 16.37 7.90 -3.15
C VAL A 320 16.18 9.13 -2.26
N THR A 321 17.14 10.06 -2.27
CA THR A 321 17.07 11.29 -1.48
C THR A 321 15.98 12.23 -2.00
N ASP A 322 15.97 12.50 -3.31
CA ASP A 322 14.98 13.38 -3.93
C ASP A 322 13.57 12.78 -3.84
N PHE A 323 13.42 11.45 -3.99
CA PHE A 323 12.15 10.77 -3.82
C PHE A 323 11.66 10.87 -2.38
N HIS A 324 12.51 10.63 -1.38
CA HIS A 324 12.14 10.75 0.03
C HIS A 324 11.66 12.16 0.40
N VAL A 325 12.33 13.19 -0.15
CA VAL A 325 11.99 14.60 0.12
C VAL A 325 10.73 15.03 -0.65
N ARG A 326 10.60 14.66 -1.94
CA ARG A 326 9.55 15.17 -2.82
C ARG A 326 8.28 14.31 -2.82
N CYS A 327 8.38 13.01 -2.59
CA CYS A 327 7.29 12.03 -2.68
C CYS A 327 6.86 11.51 -1.29
N SER A 328 6.65 12.43 -0.35
CA SER A 328 6.29 12.12 1.03
C SER A 328 4.93 11.41 1.15
N MET A 329 4.91 10.27 1.86
CA MET A 329 3.68 9.58 2.25
C MET A 329 2.76 10.48 3.09
N LYS A 330 3.33 11.32 3.98
CA LYS A 330 2.55 12.25 4.83
C LYS A 330 1.77 13.28 4.01
N GLU A 331 2.32 13.69 2.87
CA GLU A 331 1.70 14.66 1.96
C GLU A 331 0.82 13.99 0.89
N LYS A 332 0.63 12.67 0.97
CA LYS A 332 -0.07 11.86 -0.03
C LYS A 332 0.56 11.95 -1.43
N LYS A 333 1.89 12.07 -1.52
CA LYS A 333 2.64 12.18 -2.78
C LYS A 333 3.44 10.92 -3.14
N TYR A 334 3.30 9.84 -2.38
CA TYR A 334 3.97 8.57 -2.66
C TYR A 334 3.26 7.87 -3.83
N SER A 335 3.55 8.30 -5.06
CA SER A 335 2.89 7.79 -6.25
C SER A 335 3.89 7.54 -7.37
N LYS A 336 3.46 6.73 -8.34
CA LYS A 336 4.22 6.48 -9.57
C LYS A 336 4.56 7.78 -10.30
N GLU A 337 3.62 8.71 -10.38
CA GLU A 337 3.79 9.99 -11.08
C GLU A 337 4.90 10.82 -10.42
N CYS A 338 4.89 10.91 -9.08
CA CYS A 338 5.94 11.61 -8.35
C CYS A 338 7.32 10.97 -8.60
N ALA A 339 7.39 9.63 -8.57
CA ALA A 339 8.61 8.89 -8.87
C ALA A 339 9.15 9.18 -10.29
N GLU A 340 8.26 9.14 -11.29
CA GLU A 340 8.62 9.42 -12.69
C GLU A 340 9.10 10.86 -12.88
N ASP A 341 8.57 11.82 -12.13
CA ASP A 341 9.01 13.22 -12.19
C ASP A 341 10.38 13.43 -11.53
N VAL A 342 10.69 12.72 -10.44
CA VAL A 342 12.04 12.69 -9.86
C VAL A 342 13.04 12.13 -10.86
N ILE A 343 12.73 10.98 -11.47
CA ILE A 343 13.55 10.34 -12.53
C ILE A 343 13.85 11.31 -13.67
N LYS A 344 12.83 12.01 -14.17
CA LYS A 344 12.99 13.02 -15.23
C LYS A 344 13.87 14.18 -14.79
N SER A 345 13.72 14.66 -13.55
CA SER A 345 14.50 15.78 -13.03
C SER A 345 16.00 15.46 -12.89
N LEU A 346 16.32 14.20 -12.58
CA LEU A 346 17.70 13.68 -12.55
C LEU A 346 18.22 13.31 -13.94
N GLY A 347 17.35 13.35 -14.94
CA GLY A 347 17.73 13.08 -16.31
C GLY A 347 17.90 11.61 -16.67
N ILE A 348 17.33 10.75 -15.85
CA ILE A 348 17.33 9.30 -16.04
C ILE A 348 16.32 8.94 -17.14
N PRO A 349 16.69 8.15 -18.15
CA PRO A 349 15.79 7.72 -19.20
C PRO A 349 14.69 6.80 -18.64
N LEU A 350 13.47 7.34 -18.55
CA LEU A 350 12.32 6.64 -17.97
C LEU A 350 11.99 5.31 -18.66
N HIS A 351 12.31 5.16 -19.95
CA HIS A 351 12.05 3.93 -20.70
C HIS A 351 12.92 2.76 -20.20
N GLU A 352 14.20 3.00 -19.91
CA GLU A 352 15.13 1.99 -19.38
C GLU A 352 14.67 1.50 -18.00
N VAL A 353 14.17 2.42 -17.16
CA VAL A 353 13.62 2.09 -15.85
C VAL A 353 12.37 1.20 -16.00
N LYS A 354 11.46 1.53 -16.92
CA LYS A 354 10.24 0.73 -17.15
C LYS A 354 10.56 -0.66 -17.70
N GLU A 355 11.50 -0.77 -18.61
CA GLU A 355 11.94 -2.05 -19.17
C GLU A 355 12.59 -2.93 -18.09
N CYS A 356 13.43 -2.33 -17.24
CA CYS A 356 14.06 -2.99 -16.09
C CYS A 356 13.06 -3.54 -15.07
N MET A 357 12.05 -2.74 -14.72
CA MET A 357 11.01 -3.15 -13.78
C MET A 357 10.18 -4.31 -14.33
N GLY A 358 10.03 -4.40 -15.65
CA GLY A 358 9.19 -5.40 -16.30
C GLY A 358 7.71 -5.25 -15.97
N ASP A 359 6.96 -6.34 -16.14
CA ASP A 359 5.56 -6.40 -15.72
C ASP A 359 5.46 -6.87 -14.26
N PRO A 360 5.02 -6.00 -13.32
CA PRO A 360 4.89 -6.37 -11.91
C PRO A 360 3.69 -7.30 -11.64
N GLU A 361 2.79 -7.50 -12.60
CA GLU A 361 1.66 -8.42 -12.46
C GLU A 361 1.94 -9.78 -13.09
N ALA A 362 3.05 -9.94 -13.81
CA ALA A 362 3.37 -11.22 -14.44
C ALA A 362 3.63 -12.31 -13.39
N ASP A 363 3.09 -13.52 -13.63
CA ASP A 363 3.33 -14.70 -12.79
C ASP A 363 4.67 -15.37 -13.12
N VAL A 364 5.74 -14.57 -13.07
CA VAL A 364 7.13 -15.00 -13.28
C VAL A 364 8.03 -14.38 -12.22
N ASP A 365 9.20 -14.95 -11.98
CA ASP A 365 10.17 -14.36 -11.06
C ASP A 365 10.69 -13.02 -11.61
N ASN A 366 10.66 -11.98 -10.78
CA ASN A 366 11.33 -10.72 -11.10
C ASN A 366 12.81 -10.85 -10.73
N LEU A 367 13.70 -10.77 -11.72
CA LEU A 367 15.15 -10.97 -11.53
C LEU A 367 15.76 -10.01 -10.50
N VAL A 368 15.30 -8.75 -10.48
CA VAL A 368 15.81 -7.71 -9.57
C VAL A 368 15.42 -8.03 -8.13
N LEU A 369 14.13 -8.26 -7.88
CA LEU A 369 13.62 -8.55 -6.54
C LEU A 369 14.12 -9.89 -6.01
N LYS A 370 14.27 -10.90 -6.86
CA LYS A 370 14.84 -12.20 -6.48
C LYS A 370 16.29 -12.06 -6.00
N LYS A 371 17.11 -11.31 -6.75
CA LYS A 371 18.50 -11.05 -6.39
C LYS A 371 18.61 -10.28 -5.07
N GLU A 372 17.78 -9.25 -4.88
CA GLU A 372 17.74 -8.50 -3.62
C GLU A 372 17.38 -9.42 -2.43
N GLN A 373 16.38 -10.28 -2.58
CA GLN A 373 15.99 -11.22 -1.55
C GLN A 373 17.10 -12.22 -1.22
N GLU A 374 17.89 -12.67 -2.20
CA GLU A 374 19.07 -13.52 -1.98
C GLU A 374 20.19 -12.78 -1.23
N LEU A 375 20.40 -11.49 -1.53
CA LEU A 375 21.39 -10.65 -0.84
C LEU A 375 21.00 -10.37 0.62
N GLN A 376 19.72 -10.12 0.91
CA GLN A 376 19.21 -9.89 2.27
C GLN A 376 19.37 -11.12 3.19
N VAL A 377 19.40 -12.32 2.63
CA VAL A 377 19.67 -13.56 3.38
C VAL A 377 21.14 -13.62 3.87
N GLY A 378 22.02 -12.82 3.27
CA GLY A 378 23.37 -12.54 3.74
C GLY A 378 24.37 -13.68 3.55
N HIS A 379 25.44 -13.43 2.82
CA HIS A 379 26.73 -14.10 3.02
C HIS A 379 27.71 -13.07 3.59
N GLY A 380 28.05 -13.23 4.86
CA GLY A 380 28.83 -12.24 5.61
C GLY A 380 30.25 -12.08 5.08
N THR A 381 30.52 -10.96 4.43
CA THR A 381 31.89 -10.44 4.24
C THR A 381 31.91 -8.97 4.66
N ARG A 382 32.60 -8.69 5.77
CA ARG A 382 32.93 -7.31 6.21
C ARG A 382 34.10 -6.82 5.35
N GLY A 383 33.94 -5.62 4.76
CA GLY A 383 34.92 -5.01 3.87
C GLY A 383 36.20 -4.53 4.56
N THR A 384 37.22 -4.27 3.74
CA THR A 384 38.56 -3.80 4.12
C THR A 384 38.62 -2.26 4.20
N LEU A 385 39.40 -1.72 5.13
CA LEU A 385 39.56 -0.27 5.33
C LEU A 385 40.75 0.28 4.52
N GLU A 386 40.45 1.01 3.44
CA GLU A 386 41.45 1.74 2.65
C GLU A 386 41.63 3.20 3.14
N ARG A 387 42.80 3.80 2.89
CA ARG A 387 43.11 5.20 3.28
C ARG A 387 42.06 6.19 2.79
N MET A 388 41.58 6.01 1.55
CA MET A 388 40.55 6.88 0.98
C MET A 388 39.20 6.70 1.68
N ALA A 389 38.87 5.48 2.12
CA ALA A 389 37.66 5.22 2.89
C ALA A 389 37.68 5.94 4.25
N VAL A 390 38.84 6.03 4.91
CA VAL A 390 39.00 6.79 6.16
C VAL A 390 38.80 8.30 5.93
N LEU A 391 39.36 8.86 4.86
CA LEU A 391 39.20 10.28 4.55
C LEU A 391 37.74 10.63 4.22
N LYS A 392 37.06 9.78 3.43
CA LYS A 392 35.62 9.90 3.17
C LYS A 392 34.79 9.78 4.45
N ALA A 393 35.16 8.89 5.37
CA ALA A 393 34.48 8.76 6.65
C ALA A 393 34.63 10.02 7.53
N ILE A 394 35.80 10.68 7.51
CA ILE A 394 36.01 11.95 8.22
C ILE A 394 35.17 13.07 7.59
N CYS A 395 35.19 13.20 6.26
CA CYS A 395 34.39 14.20 5.56
C CYS A 395 32.88 13.98 5.75
N ALA A 396 32.42 12.73 5.86
CA ALA A 396 31.04 12.40 6.21
C ALA A 396 30.63 12.91 7.61
N GLY A 397 31.60 13.12 8.52
CA GLY A 397 31.33 13.57 9.89
C GLY A 397 30.88 15.02 10.00
N PHE A 398 31.08 15.83 8.96
CA PHE A 398 30.65 17.23 8.95
C PHE A 398 29.15 17.35 8.66
N LYS A 399 28.54 18.40 9.20
CA LYS A 399 27.17 18.77 8.86
C LYS A 399 27.15 19.33 7.44
N GLU A 400 26.09 19.01 6.69
CA GLU A 400 25.89 19.53 5.33
C GLU A 400 26.09 21.05 5.27
N SER A 401 26.82 21.48 4.25
CA SER A 401 27.26 22.86 4.01
C SER A 401 28.25 23.48 5.02
N THR A 402 28.78 22.70 5.96
CA THR A 402 29.82 23.12 6.92
C THR A 402 31.14 22.38 6.71
N GLU A 403 31.25 21.63 5.62
CA GLU A 403 32.42 20.84 5.29
C GLU A 403 33.61 21.72 4.92
N PRO A 404 34.84 21.31 5.28
CA PRO A 404 36.05 21.95 4.78
C PRO A 404 36.13 21.85 3.25
N SER A 405 36.73 22.85 2.59
CA SER A 405 36.93 22.83 1.13
C SER A 405 37.70 21.61 0.63
N LEU A 406 38.56 21.02 1.46
CA LEU A 406 39.24 19.76 1.13
C LEU A 406 38.25 18.61 0.87
N CYS A 407 37.11 18.59 1.56
CA CYS A 407 36.07 17.60 1.37
C CYS A 407 35.22 17.85 0.12
N LEU A 408 35.34 19.02 -0.53
CA LEU A 408 34.62 19.40 -1.76
C LEU A 408 35.55 19.40 -2.99
N ASN A 409 36.57 18.55 -2.95
CA ASN A 409 37.47 18.33 -4.07
C ASN A 409 37.03 17.08 -4.85
N GLY A 410 37.17 17.11 -6.17
CA GLY A 410 36.77 16.00 -7.06
C GLY A 410 37.52 14.67 -6.87
N ASP A 411 38.61 14.64 -6.09
CA ASP A 411 39.30 13.40 -5.69
C ASP A 411 38.61 12.70 -4.50
N ILE A 412 37.77 13.43 -3.77
CA ILE A 412 37.16 13.02 -2.49
C ILE A 412 35.64 12.88 -2.63
N GLU A 413 34.99 13.81 -3.33
CA GLU A 413 33.56 13.78 -3.64
C GLU A 413 33.29 13.92 -5.14
N THR A 414 32.03 13.79 -5.54
CA THR A 414 31.59 13.99 -6.92
C THR A 414 30.55 15.09 -6.99
N ASN A 415 30.90 16.25 -7.53
CA ASN A 415 30.02 17.42 -7.52
C ASN A 415 28.80 17.22 -8.45
N GLU A 416 27.64 16.95 -7.85
CA GLU A 416 26.43 16.65 -8.61
C GLU A 416 25.78 17.90 -9.23
N CYS A 417 26.11 19.10 -8.75
CA CYS A 417 25.61 20.35 -9.32
C CYS A 417 26.16 20.63 -10.74
N LEU A 418 27.32 20.06 -11.09
CA LEU A 418 27.88 20.22 -12.44
C LEU A 418 27.06 19.50 -13.52
N GLU A 419 26.31 18.47 -13.14
CA GLU A 419 25.49 17.69 -14.06
C GLU A 419 24.00 18.01 -13.89
N ARG A 420 23.41 18.62 -14.92
CA ARG A 420 21.98 19.02 -14.94
C ARG A 420 21.54 19.89 -13.75
N ASN A 421 22.49 20.53 -13.05
CA ASN A 421 22.27 21.34 -11.84
C ASN A 421 21.86 20.51 -10.61
N GLY A 422 22.23 19.22 -10.56
CA GLY A 422 21.49 18.24 -9.76
C GLY A 422 20.01 18.25 -10.18
N GLY A 423 19.07 17.56 -9.58
CA GLY A 423 17.64 17.87 -9.84
C GLY A 423 17.14 19.24 -9.34
N CYS A 424 17.98 20.27 -9.09
CA CYS A 424 17.61 21.51 -8.43
C CYS A 424 17.03 22.60 -9.37
N TRP A 425 16.23 23.49 -8.79
CA TRP A 425 15.70 24.65 -9.50
C TRP A 425 16.84 25.55 -10.02
N GLN A 426 16.69 26.01 -11.25
CA GLN A 426 17.56 27.01 -11.85
C GLN A 426 16.77 27.99 -12.71
N ASN A 427 17.23 29.23 -12.73
CA ASN A 427 16.79 30.25 -13.66
C ASN A 427 17.93 30.58 -14.62
N LEU A 428 17.86 30.01 -15.82
CA LEU A 428 18.84 30.22 -16.90
C LEU A 428 18.95 31.69 -17.34
N GLY A 429 17.88 32.47 -17.22
CA GLY A 429 17.87 33.88 -17.61
C GLY A 429 18.66 34.80 -16.67
N LEU A 430 18.83 34.41 -15.41
CA LEU A 430 19.55 35.17 -14.39
C LEU A 430 20.82 34.46 -13.87
N ASN A 431 21.12 33.28 -14.41
CA ASN A 431 22.18 32.38 -13.94
C ASN A 431 22.13 32.14 -12.41
N VAL A 432 20.91 31.96 -11.90
CA VAL A 432 20.65 31.74 -10.47
C VAL A 432 20.27 30.28 -10.29
N THR A 433 20.97 29.58 -9.41
CA THR A 433 20.72 28.16 -9.10
C THR A 433 20.45 27.96 -7.61
N ALA A 434 19.56 27.02 -7.30
CA ALA A 434 19.36 26.51 -5.96
C ALA A 434 20.31 25.37 -5.60
N CYS A 435 21.12 24.84 -6.52
CA CYS A 435 22.03 23.73 -6.24
C CYS A 435 23.24 24.19 -5.44
N LYS A 436 23.45 23.55 -4.30
CA LYS A 436 24.63 23.72 -3.46
C LYS A 436 25.26 22.36 -3.21
N ASP A 437 26.53 22.27 -3.56
CA ASP A 437 27.36 21.07 -3.44
C ASP A 437 27.77 20.80 -1.98
N THR A 438 27.84 19.53 -1.59
CA THR A 438 28.13 19.05 -0.24
C THR A 438 28.91 17.72 -0.29
N PHE A 439 29.60 17.32 0.80
CA PHE A 439 30.32 16.03 0.75
C PHE A 439 29.36 14.82 0.68
N ARG A 440 28.14 14.99 1.17
CA ARG A 440 27.09 13.95 1.17
C ARG A 440 26.27 13.95 -0.13
N GLY A 441 26.66 14.78 -1.09
CA GLY A 441 26.02 14.97 -2.38
C GLY A 441 25.63 16.42 -2.57
N ARG A 442 24.36 16.72 -2.80
CA ARG A 442 23.91 18.11 -3.00
C ARG A 442 22.66 18.44 -2.19
N ILE A 443 22.49 19.73 -1.92
CA ILE A 443 21.27 20.30 -1.35
C ILE A 443 20.69 21.35 -2.29
N CYS A 444 19.37 21.32 -2.46
CA CYS A 444 18.66 22.35 -3.22
C CYS A 444 18.07 23.39 -2.26
N GLU A 445 18.72 24.55 -2.16
CA GLU A 445 18.30 25.66 -1.31
C GLU A 445 18.11 26.93 -2.15
N CYS A 446 16.92 27.55 -2.09
CA CYS A 446 16.66 28.77 -2.85
C CYS A 446 17.66 29.87 -2.46
N PRO A 447 18.39 30.46 -3.43
CA PRO A 447 19.50 31.35 -3.13
C PRO A 447 19.03 32.76 -2.75
N THR A 448 19.95 33.55 -2.19
CA THR A 448 19.78 35.00 -2.03
C THR A 448 20.78 35.70 -2.94
N VAL A 449 20.30 36.26 -4.05
CA VAL A 449 21.14 36.90 -5.07
C VAL A 449 20.77 38.38 -5.16
N GLN A 450 21.77 39.26 -5.10
CA GLN A 450 21.58 40.73 -5.19
C GLN A 450 20.55 41.29 -4.19
N GLY A 451 20.47 40.72 -2.99
CA GLY A 451 19.54 41.15 -1.93
C GLY A 451 18.09 40.68 -2.11
N ILE A 452 17.79 39.91 -3.16
CA ILE A 452 16.48 39.28 -3.36
C ILE A 452 16.54 37.88 -2.76
N GLN A 453 15.74 37.65 -1.72
CA GLN A 453 15.59 36.33 -1.11
C GLN A 453 14.52 35.54 -1.88
N TYR A 454 14.93 34.42 -2.47
CA TYR A 454 14.00 33.47 -3.05
C TYR A 454 13.48 32.51 -1.97
N LYS A 455 12.20 32.15 -2.03
CA LYS A 455 11.59 31.15 -1.14
C LYS A 455 10.82 30.13 -1.97
N GLY A 456 10.92 28.87 -1.58
CA GLY A 456 10.23 27.77 -2.23
C GLY A 456 10.79 26.44 -1.77
N ASP A 457 10.62 25.40 -2.59
CA ASP A 457 11.07 24.04 -2.29
C ASP A 457 12.51 23.76 -2.73
N GLY A 458 13.15 24.66 -3.48
CA GLY A 458 14.51 24.51 -4.00
C GLY A 458 14.62 23.60 -5.22
N TYR A 459 13.60 22.79 -5.50
CA TYR A 459 13.64 21.77 -6.56
C TYR A 459 12.85 22.19 -7.79
N VAL A 460 11.57 22.50 -7.63
CA VAL A 460 10.65 22.84 -8.72
C VAL A 460 10.37 24.33 -8.73
N PHE A 461 10.37 24.96 -7.56
CA PHE A 461 9.89 26.31 -7.38
C PHE A 461 10.75 27.09 -6.39
N CYS A 462 11.29 28.20 -6.86
CA CYS A 462 11.80 29.28 -6.03
C CYS A 462 11.19 30.60 -6.52
N LYS A 463 10.48 31.33 -5.64
CA LYS A 463 9.85 32.62 -5.97
C LYS A 463 10.43 33.75 -5.15
N ASP A 464 10.53 34.92 -5.77
CA ASP A 464 11.00 36.13 -5.15
C ASP A 464 10.07 36.57 -4.01
N LYS A 465 10.63 36.82 -2.83
CA LYS A 465 9.93 37.54 -1.76
C LYS A 465 9.92 39.04 -2.05
N ASN A 466 9.31 39.45 -3.16
CA ASN A 466 8.82 40.82 -3.25
C ASN A 466 7.49 40.91 -2.52
N VAL A 467 7.52 41.18 -1.20
CA VAL A 467 6.37 41.80 -0.55
C VAL A 467 6.22 43.15 -1.24
N SER A 468 5.24 43.27 -2.14
CA SER A 468 5.05 44.53 -2.85
C SER A 468 4.82 45.62 -1.80
N ARG A 469 5.73 46.61 -1.73
CA ARG A 469 5.52 47.85 -0.96
C ARG A 469 4.17 48.51 -1.29
N PHE A 470 3.61 48.16 -2.45
CA PHE A 470 2.32 48.61 -2.95
C PHE A 470 1.12 48.07 -2.16
N GLY A 471 1.17 46.81 -1.69
CA GLY A 471 0.08 46.19 -0.94
C GLY A 471 -0.15 46.85 0.42
N TRP A 472 0.94 47.15 1.14
CA TRP A 472 0.87 47.84 2.44
C TRP A 472 0.35 49.27 2.33
N LEU A 473 0.72 49.99 1.26
CA LEU A 473 0.23 51.35 1.02
C LEU A 473 -1.29 51.37 0.75
N LEU A 474 -1.80 50.42 -0.03
CA LEU A 474 -3.24 50.30 -0.28
C LEU A 474 -4.03 49.97 1.00
N SER A 475 -3.53 49.05 1.83
CA SER A 475 -4.18 48.71 3.10
C SER A 475 -4.23 49.88 4.08
N LEU A 476 -3.15 50.66 4.20
CA LEU A 476 -3.12 51.85 5.05
C LEU A 476 -4.07 52.95 4.57
N LEU A 477 -4.22 53.11 3.25
CA LEU A 477 -5.10 54.11 2.65
C LEU A 477 -6.58 53.76 2.91
N VAL A 478 -6.95 52.49 2.75
CA VAL A 478 -8.30 52.00 3.07
C VAL A 478 -8.60 52.17 4.56
N LEU A 479 -7.67 51.83 5.45
CA LEU A 479 -7.85 51.99 6.90
C LEU A 479 -8.04 53.47 7.28
N SER A 480 -7.26 54.38 6.66
CA SER A 480 -7.39 55.81 6.86
C SER A 480 -8.76 56.34 6.42
N CYS A 481 -9.27 55.89 5.26
CA CYS A 481 -10.61 56.26 4.79
C CYS A 481 -11.72 55.78 5.74
N VAL A 482 -11.61 54.54 6.26
CA VAL A 482 -12.60 53.98 7.20
C VAL A 482 -12.61 54.76 8.52
N VAL A 483 -11.42 55.04 9.07
CA VAL A 483 -11.29 55.85 10.29
C VAL A 483 -11.80 57.28 10.06
N GLY A 484 -11.49 57.88 8.92
CA GLY A 484 -11.99 59.20 8.54
C GLY A 484 -13.52 59.25 8.45
N ALA A 485 -14.14 58.25 7.81
CA ALA A 485 -15.59 58.12 7.73
C ALA A 485 -16.23 57.91 9.11
N GLY A 486 -15.60 57.11 9.98
CA GLY A 486 -16.05 56.92 11.36
C GLY A 486 -16.02 58.20 12.19
N ILE A 487 -14.93 58.98 12.10
CA ILE A 487 -14.78 60.26 12.80
C ILE A 487 -15.80 61.28 12.28
N ALA A 488 -15.95 61.40 10.95
CA ALA A 488 -16.93 62.29 10.35
C ALA A 488 -18.38 61.93 10.74
N GLY A 489 -18.70 60.63 10.76
CA GLY A 489 -19.99 60.11 11.23
C GLY A 489 -20.24 60.41 12.71
N TYR A 490 -19.23 60.24 13.57
CA TYR A 490 -19.33 60.54 14.99
C TYR A 490 -19.54 62.04 15.26
N ILE A 491 -18.81 62.92 14.54
CA ILE A 491 -18.98 64.37 14.63
C ILE A 491 -20.39 64.76 14.17
N PHE A 492 -20.88 64.21 13.05
CA PHE A 492 -22.23 64.45 12.55
C PHE A 492 -23.32 64.01 13.54
N TYR A 493 -23.16 62.82 14.13
CA TYR A 493 -24.05 62.31 15.17
C TYR A 493 -24.11 63.27 16.38
N LYS A 494 -22.94 63.71 16.86
CA LYS A 494 -22.84 64.58 18.04
C LYS A 494 -23.39 65.98 17.81
N TYR A 495 -23.20 66.56 16.62
CA TYR A 495 -23.58 67.95 16.34
C TYR A 495 -24.97 68.14 15.72
N ARG A 496 -25.48 67.18 14.94
CA ARG A 496 -26.73 67.36 14.18
C ARG A 496 -27.90 66.51 14.69
N LEU A 497 -27.64 65.29 15.16
CA LEU A 497 -28.69 64.39 15.67
C LEU A 497 -28.98 64.62 17.15
N ARG A 498 -27.98 64.96 17.97
CA ARG A 498 -28.19 65.29 19.39
C ARG A 498 -29.08 66.52 19.59
N SER A 499 -28.99 67.53 18.72
CA SER A 499 -29.85 68.72 18.78
C SER A 499 -31.30 68.45 18.37
N TYR A 500 -31.56 67.42 17.56
CA TYR A 500 -32.92 67.02 17.17
C TYR A 500 -33.65 66.25 18.29
N MET A 501 -32.93 65.43 19.07
CA MET A 501 -33.52 64.69 20.18
C MET A 501 -33.89 65.57 21.38
N ASP A 502 -33.16 66.67 21.64
CA ASP A 502 -33.50 67.57 22.74
C ASP A 502 -34.73 68.46 22.44
N SER A 503 -35.05 68.73 21.16
CA SER A 503 -36.26 69.47 20.79
C SER A 503 -37.52 68.61 20.75
N GLU A 504 -37.42 67.32 20.39
CA GLU A 504 -38.58 66.43 20.33
C GLU A 504 -38.94 65.79 21.69
N ILE A 505 -37.97 65.62 22.60
CA ILE A 505 -38.26 65.14 23.98
C ILE A 505 -38.76 66.27 24.89
N MET A 506 -38.33 67.53 24.69
CA MET A 506 -38.87 68.68 25.45
C MET A 506 -40.28 69.10 25.03
N ALA A 507 -40.74 68.74 23.82
CA ALA A 507 -42.10 69.03 23.35
C ALA A 507 -43.17 68.05 23.91
N ILE A 508 -42.78 66.86 24.37
CA ILE A 508 -43.72 65.84 24.89
C ILE A 508 -43.83 65.88 26.43
N MET A 509 -42.81 66.37 27.15
CA MET A 509 -42.90 66.54 28.62
C MET A 509 -43.53 67.86 29.10
N SER A 510 -43.88 68.80 28.20
CA SER A 510 -44.55 70.06 28.60
C SER A 510 -46.08 69.96 28.68
N GLN A 511 -46.67 68.77 28.53
CA GLN A 511 -48.13 68.55 28.62
C GLN A 511 -48.60 67.88 29.93
N TYR A 512 -47.70 67.53 30.86
CA TYR A 512 -48.06 66.85 32.11
C TYR A 512 -47.65 67.57 33.40
N MET A 513 -47.29 68.86 33.35
CA MET A 513 -47.10 69.65 34.58
C MET A 513 -47.43 71.14 34.40
N PRO A 514 -48.71 71.54 34.53
CA PRO A 514 -49.08 72.91 34.85
C PRO A 514 -48.81 73.17 36.34
N LEU A 515 -48.10 74.27 36.63
CA LEU A 515 -47.91 74.80 37.97
C LEU A 515 -49.24 75.29 38.53
N ASP A 516 -49.75 74.62 39.56
CA ASP A 516 -50.75 75.21 40.45
C ASP A 516 -50.07 75.88 41.65
N ASN A 517 -50.50 77.12 41.82
CA ASN A 517 -50.05 78.14 42.74
C ASN A 517 -50.55 77.84 44.16
N HIS A 518 -49.65 77.55 45.11
CA HIS A 518 -49.88 77.88 46.51
C HIS A 518 -48.58 78.25 47.22
N GLN A 519 -48.66 79.41 47.87
CA GLN A 519 -47.70 80.05 48.75
C GLN A 519 -47.13 79.09 49.81
N ILE A 520 -45.90 79.33 50.25
CA ILE A 520 -45.57 79.66 51.65
C ILE A 520 -44.05 79.92 51.76
N GLU A 521 -43.77 81.16 52.16
CA GLU A 521 -42.65 81.67 52.97
C GLU A 521 -41.19 81.48 52.52
N ALA A 522 -40.63 82.62 52.11
CA ALA A 522 -39.22 82.91 52.26
C ALA A 522 -38.86 83.11 53.73
N GLN A 523 -37.76 82.49 54.18
CA GLN A 523 -36.93 83.07 55.23
C GLN A 523 -35.44 82.79 54.97
N PRO A 524 -34.55 83.79 55.08
CA PRO A 524 -33.16 83.70 54.60
C PRO A 524 -32.13 83.46 55.73
N LEU A 525 -30.86 83.35 55.30
CA LEU A 525 -29.58 83.45 56.04
C LEU A 525 -28.99 82.14 56.59
N ARG A 526 -27.90 81.67 55.97
CA ARG A 526 -26.56 81.92 56.53
C ARG A 526 -25.43 81.69 55.53
N GLN A 527 -24.56 82.68 55.56
CA GLN A 527 -23.19 82.73 55.07
C GLN A 527 -22.33 81.73 55.86
N ASP A 528 -21.42 81.02 55.20
CA ASP A 528 -20.05 80.97 55.70
C ASP A 528 -19.03 80.60 54.62
N SER A 529 -17.97 81.39 54.67
CA SER A 529 -16.72 81.38 53.93
C SER A 529 -15.66 80.53 54.65
N MET A 530 -14.58 80.21 53.92
CA MET A 530 -13.32 79.60 54.39
C MET A 530 -13.45 78.10 54.68
N LEU A 531 -12.63 77.20 54.12
CA LEU A 531 -11.19 77.24 53.89
C LEU A 531 -10.80 76.21 52.80
#